data_AF-A0A382A7B5-F1
#
_entry.id   AF-A0A382A7B5-F1
#
_cell.length_a   1.000
_cell.length_b   1.000
_cell.length_c   1.000
_cell.angle_alpha   90.00
_cell.angle_beta   90.00
_cell.angle_gamma   90.00
#
_symmetry.space_group_name_H-M   'P 1'
#
loop_
_entity.id
_entity.type
_entity.pdbx_description
1 polymer ?
#
loop_
_entity_poly.entity_id
_entity_poly.type
_entity_poly.pdbx_seq_one_letter_code
_entity_poly.pdbx_strand_id
1 'polypeptide(L)'
;VFFPYKDDNPRILVPYVTYTILGINIFVFVFQTGLGLSDIVAERTFIYAFGLVPAQFSIFNIFTSMFIHGGIAHIAGNMWFLWIFGDNV
;
A
#
# COMPACT_ATOMS: atom_id res chain seq x y z
N VAL A 1 -5.81 -3.69 24.53
CA VAL A 1 -4.47 -3.43 23.96
C VAL A 1 -4.60 -2.24 23.02
N PHE A 2 -3.75 -1.22 23.11
CA PHE A 2 -3.85 -0.02 22.26
C PHE A 2 -3.34 -0.26 20.81
N PHE A 3 -2.57 -1.34 20.59
CA PHE A 3 -2.10 -1.79 19.27
C PHE A 3 -2.38 -3.30 19.06
N PRO A 4 -3.16 -3.68 18.04
CA PRO A 4 -3.39 -5.10 17.70
C PRO A 4 -2.07 -5.78 17.32
N TYR A 5 -1.81 -7.02 17.72
CA TYR A 5 -0.58 -7.76 17.34
C TYR A 5 -0.85 -9.12 16.69
N LYS A 6 -2.07 -9.64 16.82
CA LYS A 6 -2.58 -10.85 16.16
C LYS A 6 -4.11 -10.80 16.19
N ASP A 7 -4.75 -11.65 15.41
CA ASP A 7 -6.15 -12.04 15.63
C ASP A 7 -6.25 -13.44 16.26
N ASP A 8 -7.48 -13.87 16.53
CA ASP A 8 -7.79 -15.17 17.11
C ASP A 8 -8.17 -16.23 16.05
N ASN A 9 -8.19 -15.86 14.75
CA ASN A 9 -8.59 -16.78 13.70
C ASN A 9 -7.38 -17.65 13.29
N PRO A 10 -7.49 -18.98 13.34
CA PRO A 10 -6.37 -19.85 13.02
C PRO A 10 -6.06 -19.79 11.51
N ARG A 11 -4.80 -19.50 11.18
CA ARG A 11 -4.31 -19.60 9.81
C ARG A 11 -4.31 -21.07 9.35
N ILE A 12 -5.11 -21.38 8.33
CA ILE A 12 -5.23 -22.74 7.76
C ILE A 12 -4.25 -22.95 6.60
N LEU A 13 -4.00 -21.92 5.79
CA LEU A 13 -3.16 -21.97 4.58
C LEU A 13 -2.11 -20.86 4.59
N VAL A 14 -1.09 -20.99 3.73
CA VAL A 14 -0.14 -19.91 3.48
C VAL A 14 -0.84 -18.78 2.71
N PRO A 15 -0.87 -17.54 3.23
CA PRO A 15 -1.63 -16.45 2.64
C PRO A 15 -0.84 -15.76 1.52
N TYR A 16 -0.66 -16.46 0.39
CA TYR A 16 0.14 -15.96 -0.73
C TYR A 16 -0.35 -14.59 -1.24
N VAL A 17 -1.66 -14.37 -1.33
CA VAL A 17 -2.25 -13.10 -1.78
C VAL A 17 -1.82 -11.95 -0.85
N THR A 18 -1.89 -12.16 0.46
CA THR A 18 -1.50 -11.18 1.47
C THR A 18 -0.02 -10.83 1.34
N TYR A 19 0.84 -11.84 1.18
CA TYR A 19 2.27 -11.63 0.97
C TYR A 19 2.57 -10.90 -0.35
N THR A 20 1.84 -11.22 -1.42
CA THR A 20 1.96 -10.52 -2.70
C THR A 20 1.55 -9.06 -2.58
N ILE A 21 0.41 -8.77 -1.94
CA ILE A 21 -0.07 -7.40 -1.74
C ILE A 21 0.91 -6.61 -0.86
N LEU A 22 1.42 -7.21 0.23
CA LEU A 22 2.48 -6.59 1.06
C LEU A 22 3.71 -6.25 0.22
N GLY A 23 4.21 -7.23 -0.56
CA GLY A 23 5.39 -7.05 -1.41
C GLY A 23 5.22 -5.93 -2.45
N ILE A 24 4.06 -5.89 -3.14
CA ILE A 24 3.77 -4.85 -4.14
C ILE A 24 3.69 -3.47 -3.48
N ASN A 25 3.00 -3.34 -2.34
CA ASN A 25 2.90 -2.05 -1.64
C ASN A 25 4.26 -1.52 -1.19
N ILE A 26 5.10 -2.39 -0.62
CA ILE A 26 6.47 -2.02 -0.22
C ILE A 26 7.30 -1.61 -1.44
N PHE A 27 7.24 -2.39 -2.53
CA PHE A 27 7.97 -2.08 -3.76
C PHE A 27 7.56 -0.73 -4.35
N VAL A 28 6.25 -0.48 -4.50
CA VAL A 28 5.72 0.77 -5.05
C VAL A 28 6.12 1.96 -4.17
N PHE A 29 6.04 1.83 -2.83
CA PHE A 29 6.44 2.90 -1.92
C PHE A 29 7.92 3.21 -1.95
N VAL A 30 8.78 2.18 -2.03
CA VAL A 30 10.24 2.37 -2.18
C VAL A 30 10.54 3.06 -3.50
N PHE A 31 9.88 2.65 -4.60
CA PHE A 31 10.03 3.29 -5.89
C PHE A 31 9.58 4.76 -5.86
N GLN A 32 8.36 5.03 -5.34
CA GLN A 32 7.81 6.37 -5.20
C GLN A 32 8.74 7.28 -4.37
N THR A 33 9.16 6.82 -3.20
CA THR A 33 10.07 7.58 -2.32
C THR A 33 11.43 7.77 -2.98
N GLY A 34 11.92 6.76 -3.71
CA GLY A 34 13.15 6.84 -4.48
C GLY A 34 13.11 7.93 -5.56
N LEU A 35 11.96 8.11 -6.22
CA LEU A 35 11.73 9.25 -7.12
C LEU A 35 11.77 10.57 -6.36
N GLY A 36 11.18 10.66 -5.16
CA GLY A 36 11.17 11.90 -4.37
C GLY A 36 12.55 12.30 -3.84
N LEU A 37 13.40 11.32 -3.56
CA LEU A 37 14.80 11.54 -3.18
C LEU A 37 15.65 12.06 -4.34
N SER A 38 15.33 11.71 -5.60
CA SER A 38 16.06 12.19 -6.77
C SER A 38 15.48 13.50 -7.33
N ASP A 39 14.16 13.57 -7.47
CA ASP A 39 13.42 14.72 -7.96
C ASP A 39 11.97 14.73 -7.42
N ILE A 40 11.67 15.74 -6.61
CA ILE A 40 10.33 15.96 -6.03
C ILE A 40 9.25 16.08 -7.12
N VAL A 41 9.59 16.62 -8.30
CA VAL A 41 8.65 16.72 -9.43
C VAL A 41 8.37 15.34 -10.02
N ALA A 42 9.35 14.45 -10.06
CA ALA A 42 9.17 13.07 -10.51
C ALA A 42 8.24 12.28 -9.58
N GLU A 43 8.39 12.41 -8.27
CA GLU A 43 7.46 11.81 -7.31
C GLU A 43 6.03 12.34 -7.49
N ARG A 44 5.86 13.66 -7.57
CA ARG A 44 4.54 14.26 -7.78
C ARG A 44 3.91 13.77 -9.08
N THR A 45 4.69 13.69 -10.16
CA THR A 45 4.21 13.19 -11.45
C THR A 45 3.76 11.75 -11.36
N PHE A 46 4.51 10.90 -10.64
CA PHE A 46 4.12 9.52 -10.38
C PHE A 46 2.82 9.43 -9.56
N ILE A 47 2.69 10.23 -8.49
CA ILE A 47 1.47 10.28 -7.68
C ILE A 47 0.27 10.74 -8.52
N TYR A 48 0.41 11.75 -9.37
CA TYR A 48 -0.71 12.20 -10.22
C TYR A 48 -1.05 11.22 -11.34
N ALA A 49 -0.09 10.45 -11.84
CA ALA A 49 -0.33 9.44 -12.87
C ALA A 49 -1.11 8.22 -12.33
N PHE A 50 -0.80 7.77 -11.11
CA PHE A 50 -1.36 6.54 -10.53
C PHE A 50 -2.32 6.77 -9.35
N GLY A 51 -2.39 7.98 -8.82
CA GLY A 51 -3.36 8.38 -7.80
C GLY A 51 -4.73 8.68 -8.37
N LEU A 52 -5.76 8.60 -7.52
CA LEU A 52 -7.12 8.94 -7.90
C LEU A 52 -7.35 10.44 -7.70
N VAL A 53 -7.48 11.18 -8.81
CA VAL A 53 -7.90 12.59 -8.81
C VAL A 53 -9.35 12.64 -9.30
N PRO A 54 -10.32 13.10 -8.50
CA PRO A 54 -11.74 13.08 -8.89
C PRO A 54 -12.04 13.82 -10.20
N ALA A 55 -11.32 14.91 -10.49
CA ALA A 55 -11.45 15.67 -11.73
C ALA A 55 -10.88 14.94 -12.97
N GLN A 56 -10.06 13.91 -12.78
CA GLN A 56 -9.41 13.12 -13.83
C GLN A 56 -9.76 11.64 -13.64
N PHE A 57 -11.05 11.36 -13.47
CA PHE A 57 -11.54 10.04 -13.13
C PHE A 57 -11.09 8.98 -14.15
N SER A 58 -10.55 7.88 -13.63
CA SER A 58 -10.12 6.72 -14.40
C SER A 58 -10.32 5.46 -13.57
N ILE A 59 -10.94 4.42 -14.15
CA ILE A 59 -11.10 3.12 -13.50
C ILE A 59 -9.73 2.52 -13.16
N PHE A 60 -8.74 2.74 -14.04
CA PHE A 60 -7.36 2.30 -13.78
C PHE A 60 -6.82 2.92 -12.49
N ASN A 61 -7.07 4.22 -12.28
CA ASN A 61 -6.60 4.95 -11.10
C ASN A 61 -7.35 4.57 -9.81
N ILE A 62 -8.54 3.98 -9.91
CA ILE A 62 -9.21 3.37 -8.74
C ILE A 62 -8.34 2.24 -8.18
N PHE A 63 -7.79 1.38 -9.06
CA PHE A 63 -6.99 0.23 -8.63
C PHE A 63 -5.55 0.63 -8.30
N THR A 64 -4.90 1.47 -9.12
CA THR A 64 -3.50 1.84 -8.88
C THR A 64 -3.33 2.73 -7.66
N SER A 65 -4.32 3.57 -7.34
CA SER A 65 -4.26 4.42 -6.15
C SER A 65 -4.22 3.63 -4.83
N MET A 66 -4.69 2.37 -4.81
CA MET A 66 -4.62 1.50 -3.63
C MET A 66 -3.18 1.18 -3.19
N PHE A 67 -2.19 1.38 -4.07
CA PHE A 67 -0.78 1.10 -3.81
C PHE A 67 0.06 2.36 -3.50
N ILE A 68 -0.51 3.55 -3.68
CA ILE A 68 0.17 4.83 -3.46
C ILE A 68 0.06 5.24 -1.99
N HIS A 69 1.19 5.62 -1.37
CA HIS A 69 1.24 5.94 0.05
C HIS A 69 1.88 7.30 0.31
N GLY A 70 1.19 8.18 1.03
CA GLY A 70 1.66 9.53 1.39
C GLY A 70 2.73 9.62 2.49
N GLY A 71 3.38 8.52 2.87
CA GLY A 71 4.48 8.54 3.84
C GLY A 71 4.60 7.28 4.70
N ILE A 72 5.67 7.22 5.51
CA ILE A 72 6.06 6.04 6.31
C ILE A 72 4.95 5.61 7.27
N ALA A 73 4.35 6.55 8.01
CA ALA A 73 3.29 6.21 8.96
C ALA A 73 2.05 5.61 8.27
N HIS A 74 1.73 6.10 7.07
CA HIS A 74 0.58 5.61 6.29
C HIS A 74 0.83 4.18 5.79
N ILE A 75 1.98 3.90 5.18
CA ILE A 75 2.29 2.53 4.75
C ILE A 75 2.46 1.58 5.93
N ALA A 76 3.16 1.97 6.99
CA ALA A 76 3.36 1.13 8.16
C ALA A 76 2.02 0.72 8.80
N GLY A 77 1.08 1.66 8.91
CA GLY A 77 -0.28 1.37 9.36
C GLY A 77 -0.98 0.36 8.46
N ASN A 78 -1.03 0.59 7.15
CA ASN A 78 -1.71 -0.31 6.22
C ASN A 78 -1.09 -1.72 6.21
N MET A 79 0.24 -1.83 6.19
CA MET A 79 0.93 -3.12 6.19
C MET A 79 0.73 -3.86 7.51
N TRP A 80 0.64 -3.14 8.63
CA TRP A 80 0.33 -3.73 9.95
C TRP A 80 -1.05 -4.39 9.96
N PHE A 81 -2.08 -3.68 9.49
CA PHE A 81 -3.43 -4.25 9.40
C PHE A 81 -3.50 -5.42 8.41
N LEU A 82 -2.87 -5.28 7.25
CA LEU A 82 -2.86 -6.35 6.24
C LEU A 82 -2.12 -7.60 6.74
N TRP A 83 -1.03 -7.44 7.50
CA TRP A 83 -0.28 -8.55 8.09
C TRP A 83 -1.08 -9.29 9.16
N ILE A 84 -1.85 -8.56 9.97
CA ILE A 84 -2.60 -9.15 11.10
C ILE A 84 -3.90 -9.80 10.65
N PHE A 85 -4.60 -9.22 9.68
CA PHE A 85 -5.97 -9.63 9.34
C PHE A 85 -6.11 -10.18 7.92
N GLY A 86 -5.12 -9.98 7.06
CA GLY A 86 -5.23 -10.33 5.64
C GLY A 86 -5.12 -11.82 5.33
N ASP A 87 -4.59 -12.62 6.24
CA ASP A 87 -4.41 -14.07 6.06
C ASP A 87 -5.64 -14.92 6.39
N ASN A 88 -6.71 -14.26 6.84
CA ASN A 88 -7.94 -14.86 7.35
C ASN A 88 -9.18 -14.47 6.52
N VAL A 89 -8.98 -13.93 5.32
CA VAL A 89 -10.03 -13.59 4.33
C VAL A 89 -10.20 -14.72 3.31
#